data_AF-I1Q9I8-F1
#
_entry.id   AF-I1Q9I8-F1
#
_cell.length_a   1.000
_cell.length_b   1.000
_cell.length_c   1.000
_cell.angle_alpha   90.00
_cell.angle_beta   90.00
_cell.angle_gamma   90.00
#
_symmetry.space_group_name_H-M   'P 1'
#
loop_
_entity.id
_entity.type
_entity.pdbx_description
1 polymer ?
#
loop_
_entity_poly.entity_id
_entity_poly.type
_entity_poly.pdbx_seq_one_letter_code
_entity_poly.pdbx_strand_id
1 'polypeptide(L)'
;PVRATRATAEMFNDRPRRPGNKLEFRWVGPSDADYHIVKKLKLMSRRHELDNLALVKHELEEEHFLAKHQEEILNCNQRKLEVMDSIMLTGKFTHLQHIYSVKVDEVFCNKWLV
;
A
#
# COMPACT_ATOMS: atom_id res chain seq x y z
N PRO A 1 1.20 -13.78 32.76
CA PRO A 1 0.05 -13.23 32.00
C PRO A 1 0.17 -11.70 31.85
N VAL A 2 0.27 -11.22 30.60
CA VAL A 2 0.25 -9.78 30.28
C VAL A 2 -1.18 -9.27 30.48
N ARG A 3 -1.37 -8.28 31.36
CA ARG A 3 -2.69 -7.64 31.57
C ARG A 3 -2.77 -6.44 30.63
N ALA A 4 -3.68 -6.47 29.67
CA ALA A 4 -3.95 -5.31 28.82
C ALA A 4 -4.77 -4.28 29.62
N THR A 5 -4.34 -3.02 29.58
CA THR A 5 -5.10 -1.87 30.10
C THR A 5 -5.84 -1.18 28.96
N ARG A 6 -7.01 -0.58 29.25
CA ARG A 6 -7.74 0.21 28.24
C ARG A 6 -6.86 1.38 27.80
N ALA A 7 -6.71 1.53 26.49
CA ALA A 7 -5.97 2.66 25.93
C ALA A 7 -6.62 3.98 26.39
N THR A 8 -5.84 4.84 27.02
CA THR A 8 -6.28 6.20 27.36
C THR A 8 -6.02 7.12 26.16
N ALA A 9 -6.76 8.22 26.06
CA ALA A 9 -6.50 9.25 25.04
C ALA A 9 -5.03 9.73 25.08
N GLU A 10 -4.37 9.61 26.24
CA GLU A 10 -2.97 9.96 26.46
C GLU A 10 -1.95 8.98 25.85
N MET A 11 -2.40 7.89 25.26
CA MET A 11 -1.55 6.89 24.59
C MET A 11 -1.48 7.10 23.07
N PHE A 12 -2.17 8.09 22.49
CA PHE A 12 -2.23 8.35 21.03
C PHE A 12 -1.54 9.65 20.61
N ASN A 13 -0.74 9.63 19.53
CA ASN A 13 0.04 10.80 19.08
C ASN A 13 -0.81 11.94 18.50
N ASP A 14 -1.97 11.65 17.90
CA ASP A 14 -2.76 12.61 17.11
C ASP A 14 -3.76 13.44 17.94
N ARG A 15 -3.55 13.56 19.25
CA ARG A 15 -4.50 14.24 20.12
C ARG A 15 -4.33 15.76 20.09
N PRO A 16 -5.44 16.53 20.12
CA PRO A 16 -5.37 17.97 20.37
C PRO A 16 -4.71 18.24 21.72
N ARG A 17 -3.94 19.33 21.78
CA ARG A 17 -3.15 19.69 22.97
C ARG A 17 -4.08 19.88 24.18
N ARG A 18 -3.65 19.42 25.36
CA ARG A 18 -4.41 19.61 26.61
C ARG A 18 -4.80 21.09 26.77
N PRO A 19 -6.09 21.41 27.00
CA PRO A 19 -6.53 22.78 27.23
C PRO A 19 -5.86 23.35 28.49
N GLY A 20 -5.43 24.61 28.44
CA GLY A 20 -4.79 25.32 29.56
C GLY A 20 -3.26 25.48 29.44
N ASN A 21 -2.59 24.70 28.60
CA ASN A 21 -1.15 24.90 28.34
C ASN A 21 -0.95 26.03 27.32
N LYS A 22 -0.33 27.14 27.73
CA LYS A 22 0.15 28.17 26.79
C LYS A 22 1.47 27.71 26.19
N LEU A 23 1.59 27.73 24.86
CA LEU A 23 2.87 27.51 24.18
C LEU A 23 3.50 28.88 24.02
N GLU A 24 4.68 29.07 24.59
CA GLU A 24 5.44 30.30 24.39
C GLU A 24 6.57 29.99 23.42
N PHE A 25 6.70 30.84 22.39
CA PHE A 25 7.74 30.74 21.40
C PHE A 25 8.65 31.95 21.51
N ARG A 26 9.96 31.70 21.42
CA ARG A 26 10.98 32.75 21.37
C ARG A 26 11.97 32.42 20.27
N TRP A 27 12.33 33.42 19.47
CA TRP A 27 13.41 33.31 18.52
C TRP A 27 14.74 33.20 19.25
N VAL A 28 15.55 32.21 18.89
CA VAL A 28 16.87 31.99 19.49
C VAL A 28 17.92 32.60 18.59
N GLY A 29 18.63 33.59 19.10
CA GLY A 29 19.75 34.27 18.46
C GLY A 29 21.11 33.63 18.80
N PRO A 30 22.20 34.02 18.11
CA PRO A 30 23.53 33.45 18.34
C PRO A 30 24.11 33.64 19.76
N SER A 31 23.63 34.66 20.48
CA SER A 31 24.07 34.98 21.84
C SER A 31 23.33 34.16 22.92
N ASP A 32 22.27 33.43 22.56
CA ASP A 32 21.49 32.64 23.50
C ASP A 32 22.19 31.32 23.82
N ALA A 33 22.12 30.90 25.09
CA ALA A 33 22.70 29.63 25.53
C ALA A 33 22.18 28.42 24.72
N ASP A 34 20.92 28.46 24.32
CA ASP A 34 20.24 27.38 23.59
C ASP A 34 20.53 27.36 22.08
N TYR A 35 21.27 28.33 21.56
CA TYR A 35 21.52 28.47 20.11
C TYR A 35 22.13 27.21 19.49
N HIS A 36 23.05 26.56 20.22
CA HIS A 36 23.70 25.34 19.75
C HIS A 36 22.70 24.17 19.59
N ILE A 37 21.71 24.08 20.47
CA ILE A 37 20.65 23.06 20.42
C ILE A 37 19.77 23.31 19.21
N VAL A 38 19.28 24.54 19.04
CA VAL A 38 18.41 24.91 17.91
C VAL A 38 19.14 24.72 16.57
N LYS A 39 20.43 25.07 16.51
CA LYS A 39 21.26 24.85 15.32
C LYS A 39 21.38 23.36 14.98
N LYS A 40 21.58 22.49 15.98
CA LYS A 40 21.62 21.04 15.79
C LYS A 40 20.27 20.50 15.29
N LEU A 41 19.17 20.93 15.92
CA LEU A 41 17.81 20.56 15.50
C LEU A 41 17.51 20.99 14.07
N LYS A 42 17.90 22.21 13.68
CA LYS A 42 17.75 22.71 12.31
C LYS A 42 18.51 21.85 11.29
N LEU A 43 19.74 21.42 11.63
CA LEU A 43 20.52 20.53 10.77
C LEU A 43 19.87 19.14 10.66
N MET A 44 19.33 18.62 11.77
CA MET A 44 18.60 17.34 11.75
C MET A 44 17.33 17.43 10.91
N SER A 45 16.52 18.49 11.07
CA SER A 45 15.32 18.73 10.26
C SER A 45 15.65 18.71 8.77
N ARG A 46 16.69 19.43 8.34
CA ARG A 46 17.12 19.45 6.94
C ARG A 46 17.56 18.08 6.41
N ARG A 47 18.22 17.26 7.25
CA ARG A 47 18.58 15.89 6.87
C ARG A 47 17.34 15.02 6.70
N HIS A 48 16.44 15.05 7.68
CA HIS A 48 15.18 14.31 7.60
C HIS A 48 14.32 14.75 6.42
N GLU A 49 14.29 16.05 6.08
CA GLU A 49 13.62 16.56 4.88
C GLU A 49 14.20 15.93 3.61
N LEU A 50 15.52 15.86 3.48
CA LEU A 50 16.17 15.21 2.34
C LEU A 50 15.93 13.71 2.30
N ASP A 51 16.06 13.02 3.44
CA ASP A 51 15.84 11.59 3.56
C ASP A 51 14.39 11.23 3.21
N ASN A 52 13.42 12.02 3.70
CA ASN A 52 12.01 11.84 3.38
C ASN A 52 11.74 12.06 1.88
N LEU A 53 12.32 13.09 1.26
CA LEU A 53 12.15 13.32 -0.18
C LEU A 53 12.74 12.17 -1.01
N ALA A 54 13.89 11.64 -0.59
CA ALA A 54 14.50 10.48 -1.24
C ALA A 54 13.62 9.23 -1.09
N LEU A 55 13.06 9.00 0.11
CA LEU A 55 12.15 7.89 0.38
C LEU A 55 10.87 7.99 -0.45
N VAL A 56 10.20 9.14 -0.45
CA VAL A 56 8.97 9.37 -1.23
C VAL A 56 9.23 9.15 -2.72
N LYS A 57 10.39 9.61 -3.22
CA LYS A 57 10.76 9.38 -4.62
C LYS A 57 10.92 7.89 -4.93
N HIS A 58 11.60 7.15 -4.05
CA HIS A 58 11.78 5.70 -4.19
C HIS A 58 10.45 4.96 -4.16
N GLU A 59 9.59 5.25 -3.18
CA GLU A 59 8.25 4.65 -3.06
C GLU A 59 7.42 4.91 -4.33
N LEU A 60 7.47 6.12 -4.88
CA LEU A 60 6.76 6.46 -6.12
C LEU A 60 7.28 5.67 -7.34
N GLU A 61 8.59 5.47 -7.43
CA GLU A 61 9.20 4.67 -8.50
C GLU A 61 8.80 3.18 -8.40
N GLU A 62 8.79 2.63 -7.18
CA GLU A 62 8.35 1.26 -6.91
C GLU A 62 6.86 1.07 -7.19
N GLU A 63 6.00 1.99 -6.75
CA GLU A 63 4.56 1.95 -7.02
C GLU A 63 4.27 1.99 -8.51
N HIS A 64 4.98 2.85 -9.26
CA HIS A 64 4.83 2.92 -10.72
C HIS A 64 5.23 1.60 -11.39
N PHE A 65 6.34 0.98 -10.96
CA PHE A 65 6.77 -0.31 -11.49
C PHE A 65 5.75 -1.41 -11.18
N LEU A 66 5.26 -1.47 -9.93
CA LEU A 66 4.27 -2.44 -9.49
C LEU A 66 2.95 -2.28 -10.26
N ALA A 67 2.47 -1.05 -10.45
CA ALA A 67 1.25 -0.77 -11.19
C ALA A 67 1.34 -1.26 -12.64
N LYS A 68 2.46 -0.97 -13.32
CA LYS A 68 2.70 -1.45 -14.68
C LYS A 68 2.75 -2.98 -14.75
N HIS A 69 3.44 -3.62 -13.79
CA HIS A 69 3.52 -5.07 -13.75
C HIS A 69 2.15 -5.72 -13.51
N GLN A 70 1.35 -5.15 -12.61
CA GLN A 70 -0.03 -5.60 -12.35
C GLN A 70 -0.92 -5.45 -13.59
N GLU A 71 -0.80 -4.34 -14.32
CA GLU A 71 -1.49 -4.12 -15.59
C GLU A 71 -1.12 -5.18 -16.64
N GLU A 72 0.18 -5.48 -16.80
CA GLU A 72 0.65 -6.52 -17.72
C GLU A 72 0.09 -7.90 -17.38
N ILE A 73 0.08 -8.25 -16.09
CA ILE A 73 -0.51 -9.52 -15.60
C ILE A 73 -2.01 -9.55 -15.87
N LEU A 74 -2.72 -8.46 -15.56
CA LEU A 74 -4.17 -8.39 -15.75
C LEU A 74 -4.53 -8.53 -17.23
N ASN A 75 -3.84 -7.82 -18.12
CA ASN A 75 -4.01 -7.92 -19.56
C ASN A 75 -3.71 -9.34 -20.09
N CYS A 76 -2.66 -9.98 -19.59
CA CYS A 76 -2.34 -11.36 -19.95
C CYS A 76 -3.45 -12.33 -19.51
N ASN A 77 -3.97 -12.18 -18.29
CA ASN A 77 -5.05 -13.02 -17.78
C ASN A 77 -6.36 -12.78 -18.52
N GLN A 78 -6.70 -11.52 -18.81
CA GLN A 78 -7.86 -11.18 -19.62
C GLN A 78 -7.79 -11.86 -21.00
N ARG A 79 -6.66 -11.77 -21.69
CA ARG A 79 -6.48 -12.44 -22.99
C ARG A 79 -6.65 -13.96 -22.89
N LYS A 80 -6.17 -14.59 -21.81
CA LYS A 80 -6.37 -16.04 -21.60
C LYS A 80 -7.85 -16.38 -21.47
N LEU A 81 -8.61 -15.57 -20.73
CA LEU A 81 -10.06 -15.75 -20.57
C LEU A 81 -10.79 -15.53 -21.89
N GLU A 82 -10.48 -14.48 -22.64
CA GLU A 82 -11.08 -14.22 -23.96
C GLU A 82 -10.82 -15.37 -24.96
N VAL A 83 -9.62 -15.93 -24.96
CA VAL A 83 -9.28 -17.11 -25.78
C VAL A 83 -10.10 -18.32 -25.35
N MET A 84 -10.26 -18.56 -24.04
CA MET A 84 -11.07 -19.65 -23.52
C MET A 84 -12.55 -19.48 -23.93
N ASP A 85 -13.11 -18.29 -23.75
CA ASP A 85 -14.49 -17.97 -24.13
C ASP A 85 -14.70 -18.19 -25.64
N SER A 86 -13.76 -17.75 -26.47
CA SER A 86 -13.79 -18.00 -27.92
C SER A 86 -13.78 -19.50 -28.26
N ILE A 87 -12.96 -20.31 -27.57
CA ILE A 87 -12.92 -21.77 -27.76
C ILE A 87 -14.24 -22.42 -27.32
N MET A 88 -14.85 -21.94 -26.23
CA MET A 88 -16.16 -22.41 -25.76
C MET A 88 -17.27 -22.07 -26.75
N LEU A 89 -17.32 -20.82 -27.24
CA LEU A 89 -18.34 -20.34 -28.19
C LEU A 89 -18.23 -20.99 -29.58
N THR A 90 -17.03 -21.33 -30.03
CA THR A 90 -16.81 -21.95 -31.35
C THR A 90 -17.16 -23.45 -31.40
N GLY A 91 -17.58 -24.05 -30.28
CA GLY A 91 -17.90 -25.48 -30.21
C GLY A 91 -16.69 -26.40 -30.34
N LYS A 92 -15.46 -25.86 -30.47
CA LYS A 92 -14.22 -26.65 -30.42
C LYS A 92 -14.08 -27.36 -29.08
N PHE A 93 -14.63 -26.76 -28.03
CA PHE A 93 -14.66 -27.34 -26.70
C PHE A 93 -15.50 -28.63 -26.63
N THR A 94 -16.64 -28.70 -27.33
CA THR A 94 -17.47 -29.93 -27.38
C THR A 94 -16.80 -31.02 -28.20
N HIS A 95 -16.04 -30.65 -29.23
CA HIS A 95 -15.21 -31.60 -29.99
C HIS A 95 -14.11 -32.22 -29.12
N LEU A 96 -13.39 -31.40 -28.34
CA LEU A 96 -12.37 -31.88 -27.40
C LEU A 96 -12.99 -32.73 -26.28
N GLN A 97 -14.16 -32.33 -25.77
CA GLN A 97 -14.92 -33.08 -24.78
C GLN A 97 -15.18 -34.52 -25.24
N HIS A 98 -15.57 -34.68 -26.50
CA HIS A 98 -15.81 -35.98 -27.11
C HIS A 98 -14.53 -36.81 -27.27
N ILE A 99 -13.41 -36.18 -27.71
CA ILE A 99 -12.11 -36.88 -27.87
C ILE A 99 -11.60 -37.41 -26.53
N TYR A 100 -11.65 -36.59 -25.48
CA TYR A 100 -11.10 -36.94 -24.18
C TYR A 100 -12.11 -37.61 -23.23
N SER A 101 -13.37 -37.78 -23.65
CA SER A 101 -14.45 -38.37 -22.83
C SER A 101 -14.61 -37.69 -21.45
N VAL A 102 -14.42 -36.38 -21.39
CA VAL A 102 -14.55 -35.59 -20.16
C VAL A 102 -15.97 -35.02 -20.06
N LYS A 103 -16.56 -34.94 -18.87
CA LYS A 103 -17.81 -34.19 -18.65
C LYS A 103 -17.49 -32.80 -18.13
N VAL A 104 -17.86 -31.78 -18.89
CA VAL A 104 -17.52 -30.38 -18.60
C VAL A 104 -18.37 -29.80 -17.48
N ASP A 105 -19.63 -30.22 -17.40
CA ASP A 105 -20.60 -29.74 -16.40
C ASP A 105 -20.13 -29.99 -14.95
N GLU A 106 -19.36 -31.04 -14.71
CA GLU A 106 -18.81 -31.36 -13.38
C GLU A 106 -17.60 -30.49 -13.00
N VAL A 107 -16.87 -29.94 -13.99
CA VAL A 107 -15.58 -29.26 -13.78
C VAL A 107 -15.73 -27.75 -13.60
N PHE A 108 -16.68 -27.10 -14.28
CA PHE A 108 -16.82 -25.64 -14.26
C PHE A 108 -18.02 -25.12 -13.43
N CYS A 109 -19.08 -25.90 -13.22
CA CYS A 109 -20.28 -25.40 -12.52
C CYS A 109 -20.17 -25.39 -10.98
N ASN A 110 -19.23 -26.11 -10.37
CA ASN A 110 -19.21 -26.31 -8.90
C ASN A 110 -18.24 -25.42 -8.12
N LYS A 111 -17.53 -24.47 -8.76
CA LYS A 111 -16.48 -23.69 -8.06
C LYS A 111 -16.56 -22.17 -8.15
N TRP A 112 -17.42 -21.61 -9.00
CA TRP A 112 -17.57 -20.16 -9.17
C TRP A 112 -18.93 -19.60 -8.72
N LEU A 113 -19.78 -20.43 -8.10
CA LEU A 113 -21.12 -20.08 -7.61
C LEU A 113 -21.26 -20.15 -6.07
N VAL A 114 -20.15 -20.08 -5.32
CA VAL A 114 -20.15 -19.93 -3.85
C VAL A 114 -19.42 -18.67 -3.46
#